data_AF-A0A5M8FQ05-F1
#
_entry.id   AF-A0A5M8FQ05-F1
#
_cell.length_a   1.000
_cell.length_b   1.000
_cell.length_c   1.000
_cell.angle_alpha   90.00
_cell.angle_beta   90.00
_cell.angle_gamma   90.00
#
_symmetry.space_group_name_H-M   'P 1'
#
loop_
_entity.id
_entity.type
_entity.pdbx_description
1 polymer ?
#
loop_
_entity_poly.entity_id
_entity_poly.type
_entity_poly.pdbx_seq_one_letter_code
_entity_poly.pdbx_strand_id
1 'polypeptide(L)'
;MRVCIDGHNLALPTGTGISTYANSLAKTARRLGHETSLLFGHHDVGSKDPLLREIQFMETSGYQPFRKDSRGRRLARLARTLSSALTARLEARPIELTGRIIPTSSVRRLPPMDALFNARDLHFCARLTFQTSGRWLEVEIPEPPDIMHWTMPIPARVRGAFNLYTLHDLLPLKLPHTTKDIKREYLSVCRKIAREADAILTVSETSKADIVELLDVAPERVINTYQTAGEDLLDASKDAEAGARRLARRYGLSKGGFLLFAGVLEPRKNIDRLIRAYLDSGVTMPLVLVGPVTDASDQMIKHIPSVSPLDIRNGAGPVGSGMSLLRLGHVPRPILIDLMRAARAVLMPSLYEGFGLPPLEAMSLGTPVLTSNNSSLGELFSSASLSVNPYDSEQIRAGIRRLSEDDALCSELVEKGYGLAKEFSQAHFAERLASVYRRYGRNVS
;
A
#
# COMPACT_ATOMS: atom_id res chain seq x y z
N MET A 1 17.19 19.72 -4.89
CA MET A 1 15.79 19.96 -5.28
C MET A 1 14.90 19.64 -4.11
N ARG A 2 13.77 20.35 -4.01
CA ARG A 2 12.71 20.14 -3.03
C ARG A 2 11.67 19.21 -3.63
N VAL A 3 11.42 18.08 -2.98
CA VAL A 3 10.43 17.09 -3.40
C VAL A 3 9.35 17.00 -2.34
N CYS A 4 8.12 17.34 -2.70
CA CYS A 4 6.95 17.16 -1.84
C CYS A 4 6.21 15.89 -2.26
N ILE A 5 5.81 15.06 -1.30
CA ILE A 5 5.06 13.82 -1.52
C ILE A 5 3.72 13.92 -0.79
N ASP A 6 2.64 13.44 -1.39
CA ASP A 6 1.36 13.42 -0.69
C ASP A 6 1.35 12.41 0.48
N GLY A 7 0.86 12.87 1.63
CA GLY A 7 0.89 12.13 2.89
C GLY A 7 -0.36 11.28 3.14
N HIS A 8 -1.34 11.26 2.24
CA HIS A 8 -2.66 10.69 2.53
C HIS A 8 -2.62 9.23 3.00
N ASN A 9 -1.94 8.36 2.25
CA ASN A 9 -1.78 6.94 2.63
C ASN A 9 -0.85 6.76 3.83
N LEU A 10 0.10 7.67 4.07
CA LEU A 10 1.00 7.61 5.22
C LEU A 10 0.28 7.90 6.54
N ALA A 11 -0.82 8.65 6.52
CA ALA A 11 -1.65 8.93 7.69
C ALA A 11 -2.64 7.81 8.06
N LEU A 12 -2.84 6.80 7.19
CA LEU A 12 -3.80 5.74 7.46
C LEU A 12 -3.37 4.88 8.67
N PRO A 13 -4.31 4.49 9.56
CA PRO A 13 -3.97 3.70 10.74
C PRO A 13 -3.45 2.31 10.38
N THR A 14 -3.99 1.72 9.31
CA THR A 14 -3.51 0.47 8.71
C THR A 14 -2.66 0.79 7.50
N GLY A 15 -1.43 0.29 7.45
CA GLY A 15 -0.58 0.41 6.28
C GLY A 15 -1.21 -0.23 5.05
N THR A 16 -1.03 0.40 3.89
CA THR A 16 -1.46 -0.07 2.57
C THR A 16 -0.24 -0.33 1.68
N GLY A 17 -0.45 -0.95 0.51
CA GLY A 17 0.63 -1.05 -0.48
C GLY A 17 1.15 0.31 -0.93
N ILE A 18 0.26 1.30 -1.04
CA ILE A 18 0.61 2.68 -1.39
C ILE A 18 1.34 3.38 -0.24
N SER A 19 1.00 3.12 1.02
CA SER A 19 1.78 3.67 2.15
C SER A 19 3.21 3.13 2.16
N THR A 20 3.39 1.87 1.79
CA THR A 20 4.72 1.24 1.63
C THR A 20 5.50 1.88 0.48
N TYR A 21 4.82 2.16 -0.64
CA TYR A 21 5.39 2.92 -1.76
C TYR A 21 5.83 4.31 -1.32
N ALA A 22 4.91 5.11 -0.76
CA ALA A 22 5.17 6.48 -0.34
C ALA A 22 6.30 6.57 0.69
N ASN A 23 6.38 5.62 1.62
CA ASN A 23 7.47 5.55 2.60
C ASN A 23 8.82 5.28 1.93
N SER A 24 8.86 4.29 1.03
CA SER A 24 10.06 3.94 0.28
C SER A 24 10.50 5.08 -0.63
N LEU A 25 9.56 5.72 -1.32
CA LEU A 25 9.76 6.90 -2.16
C LEU A 25 10.41 8.05 -1.37
N ALA A 26 9.82 8.42 -0.23
CA ALA A 26 10.33 9.51 0.61
C ALA A 26 11.75 9.23 1.13
N LYS A 27 12.00 8.02 1.64
CA LYS A 27 13.34 7.60 2.08
C LYS A 27 14.36 7.63 0.94
N THR A 28 13.95 7.17 -0.24
CA THR A 28 14.81 7.15 -1.44
C THR A 28 15.16 8.55 -1.90
N ALA A 29 14.16 9.43 -2.03
CA ALA A 29 14.37 10.81 -2.44
C ALA A 29 15.34 11.53 -1.49
N ARG A 30 15.18 11.34 -0.18
CA ARG A 30 16.13 11.87 0.82
C ARG A 30 17.53 11.31 0.64
N ARG A 31 17.66 9.99 0.43
CA ARG A 31 18.97 9.34 0.25
C ARG A 31 19.68 9.77 -1.04
N LEU A 32 18.93 10.18 -2.06
CA LEU A 32 19.45 10.84 -3.26
C LEU A 32 19.85 12.30 -3.04
N GLY A 33 19.80 12.81 -1.81
CA GLY A 33 20.22 14.16 -1.44
C GLY A 33 19.17 15.24 -1.74
N HIS A 34 17.89 14.88 -1.82
CA HIS A 34 16.80 15.83 -1.99
C HIS A 34 16.21 16.24 -0.64
N GLU A 35 15.78 17.49 -0.55
CA GLU A 35 14.97 17.96 0.57
C GLU A 35 13.57 17.40 0.39
N THR A 36 13.06 16.70 1.41
CA THR A 36 11.78 15.98 1.33
C THR A 36 10.73 16.63 2.21
N SER A 37 9.55 16.88 1.66
CA SER A 37 8.38 17.34 2.41
C SER A 37 7.16 16.47 2.19
N LEU A 38 6.22 16.50 3.13
CA LEU A 38 4.95 15.78 3.02
C LEU A 38 3.75 16.74 3.02
N LEU A 39 2.80 16.52 2.12
CA LEU A 39 1.55 17.28 2.04
C LEU A 39 0.34 16.43 2.49
N PHE A 40 -0.30 16.84 3.58
CA PHE A 40 -1.49 16.21 4.11
C PHE A 40 -2.78 16.97 3.76
N GLY A 41 -3.90 16.27 3.88
CA GLY A 41 -5.25 16.76 3.58
C GLY A 41 -6.20 16.77 4.77
N HIS A 42 -5.69 16.81 6.01
CA HIS A 42 -6.49 16.65 7.22
C HIS A 42 -7.45 17.83 7.42
N HIS A 43 -8.71 17.50 7.71
CA HIS A 43 -9.78 18.47 7.91
C HIS A 43 -9.54 19.38 9.13
N ASP A 44 -9.20 18.75 10.25
CA ASP A 44 -9.12 19.38 11.57
C ASP A 44 -7.80 20.14 11.79
N VAL A 45 -6.81 19.96 10.92
CA VAL A 45 -5.49 20.61 11.02
C VAL A 45 -5.52 21.94 10.30
N GLY A 46 -5.79 23.02 11.02
CA GLY A 46 -6.06 24.30 10.38
C GLY A 46 -5.95 25.54 11.26
N SER A 47 -5.52 25.39 12.50
CA SER A 47 -5.34 26.52 13.41
C SER A 47 -4.37 27.55 12.84
N LYS A 48 -4.63 28.84 13.06
CA LYS A 48 -3.67 29.91 12.78
C LYS A 48 -2.49 29.85 13.76
N ASP A 49 -2.74 29.42 15.00
CA ASP A 49 -1.72 29.17 16.01
C ASP A 49 -0.90 27.91 15.63
N PRO A 50 0.44 28.02 15.47
CA PRO A 50 1.32 26.90 15.13
C PRO A 50 1.27 25.74 16.14
N LEU A 51 1.23 26.02 17.45
CA LEU A 51 1.20 24.98 18.48
C LEU A 51 -0.10 24.19 18.43
N LEU A 52 -1.24 24.88 18.29
CA LEU A 52 -2.52 24.20 18.10
C LEU A 52 -2.58 23.37 16.81
N ARG A 53 -1.86 23.79 15.76
CA ARG A 53 -1.77 23.05 14.50
C ARG A 53 -0.94 21.77 14.66
N GLU A 54 0.18 21.84 15.38
CA GLU A 54 0.97 20.65 15.78
C GLU A 54 0.09 19.66 16.57
N ILE A 55 -0.62 20.14 17.59
CA ILE A 55 -1.53 19.32 18.41
C ILE A 55 -2.62 18.65 17.54
N GLN A 56 -3.28 19.43 16.67
CA GLN A 56 -4.31 18.91 15.76
C GLN A 56 -3.76 17.82 14.84
N PHE A 57 -2.53 18.00 14.33
CA PHE A 57 -1.90 17.02 13.47
C PHE A 57 -1.61 15.71 14.21
N MET A 58 -1.12 15.80 15.44
CA MET A 58 -0.88 14.63 16.30
C MET A 58 -2.18 13.89 16.65
N GLU A 59 -3.27 14.61 16.93
CA GLU A 59 -4.57 14.01 17.22
C GLU A 59 -5.19 13.32 16.00
N THR A 60 -5.06 13.90 14.80
CA THR A 60 -5.70 13.40 13.59
C THR A 60 -4.92 12.26 12.94
N SER A 61 -3.60 12.26 13.08
CA SER A 61 -2.72 11.26 12.48
C SER A 61 -2.73 9.97 13.29
N GLY A 62 -3.48 8.97 12.82
CA GLY A 62 -3.54 7.63 13.42
C GLY A 62 -4.70 7.37 14.37
N TYR A 63 -5.58 8.34 14.57
CA TYR A 63 -6.73 8.20 15.46
C TYR A 63 -7.99 8.76 14.78
N GLN A 64 -9.12 8.06 14.90
CA GLN A 64 -10.41 8.66 14.58
C GLN A 64 -10.80 9.56 15.75
N PRO A 65 -11.04 10.87 15.54
CA PRO A 65 -11.36 11.75 16.65
C PRO A 65 -12.65 11.31 17.37
N PHE A 66 -12.64 11.27 18.70
CA PHE A 66 -13.81 10.98 19.55
C PHE A 66 -14.96 12.00 19.40
N ARG A 67 -14.76 13.07 18.65
CA ARG A 67 -15.70 14.20 18.58
C ARG A 67 -16.69 14.04 17.44
N LYS A 68 -17.98 13.89 17.79
CA LYS A 68 -19.08 14.10 16.85
C LYS A 68 -19.07 15.54 16.36
N ASP A 69 -19.02 15.70 15.04
CA ASP A 69 -18.96 17.00 14.40
C ASP A 69 -20.31 17.73 14.55
N SER A 70 -20.29 18.90 15.21
CA SER A 70 -21.52 19.67 15.49
C SER A 70 -22.11 20.27 14.21
N ARG A 71 -23.43 20.49 14.16
CA ARG A 71 -24.11 21.05 12.96
C ARG A 71 -23.46 22.35 12.46
N GLY A 72 -23.07 23.24 13.37
CA GLY A 72 -22.37 24.48 13.02
C GLY A 72 -21.00 24.27 12.37
N ARG A 73 -20.21 23.29 12.85
CA ARG A 73 -18.91 22.94 12.24
C ARG A 73 -19.08 22.35 10.84
N ARG A 74 -20.11 21.52 10.63
CA ARG A 74 -20.45 20.98 9.31
C ARG A 74 -20.83 22.07 8.32
N LEU A 75 -21.63 23.05 8.74
CA LEU A 75 -22.00 24.21 7.90
C LEU A 75 -20.78 25.07 7.55
N ALA A 76 -19.95 25.41 8.55
CA ALA A 76 -18.72 26.17 8.33
C ALA A 76 -17.72 25.42 7.42
N ARG A 77 -17.69 24.08 7.50
CA ARG A 77 -16.93 23.22 6.58
C ARG A 77 -17.46 23.31 5.16
N LEU A 78 -18.78 23.15 4.98
CA LEU A 78 -19.40 23.21 3.66
C LEU A 78 -19.16 24.58 3.01
N ALA A 79 -19.34 25.67 3.76
CA ALA A 79 -19.10 27.03 3.27
C ALA A 79 -17.63 27.23 2.82
N ARG A 80 -16.64 26.81 3.62
CA ARG A 80 -15.22 26.88 3.25
C ARG A 80 -14.88 26.02 2.05
N THR A 81 -15.46 24.83 1.96
CA THR A 81 -15.24 23.93 0.82
C THR A 81 -15.82 24.54 -0.45
N LEU A 82 -17.05 25.04 -0.41
CA LEU A 82 -17.69 25.68 -1.56
C LEU A 82 -16.89 26.90 -2.02
N SER A 83 -16.40 27.72 -1.09
CA SER A 83 -15.53 28.85 -1.42
C SER A 83 -14.21 28.42 -2.09
N SER A 84 -13.57 27.38 -1.60
CA SER A 84 -12.32 26.84 -2.18
C SER A 84 -12.58 26.20 -3.55
N ALA A 85 -13.73 25.54 -3.73
CA ALA A 85 -14.14 24.95 -5.01
C ALA A 85 -14.51 26.02 -6.05
N LEU A 86 -15.13 27.13 -5.62
CA LEU A 86 -15.43 28.27 -6.49
C LEU A 86 -14.15 28.95 -7.00
N THR A 87 -13.14 29.07 -6.14
CA THR A 87 -11.85 29.67 -6.52
C THR A 87 -10.91 28.67 -7.20
N ALA A 88 -11.19 27.37 -7.10
CA ALA A 88 -10.30 26.27 -7.48
C ALA A 88 -8.89 26.41 -6.88
N ARG A 89 -8.79 26.99 -5.67
CA ARG A 89 -7.51 27.24 -4.97
C ARG A 89 -7.56 26.78 -3.52
N LEU A 90 -6.44 26.26 -3.03
CA LEU A 90 -6.29 25.80 -1.66
C LEU A 90 -4.88 26.10 -1.13
N GLU A 91 -4.80 26.80 -0.02
CA GLU A 91 -3.52 27.10 0.66
C GLU A 91 -3.10 25.92 1.56
N ALA A 92 -1.86 25.47 1.41
CA ALA A 92 -1.22 24.55 2.33
C ALA A 92 -0.46 25.33 3.41
N ARG A 93 -0.54 24.87 4.66
CA ARG A 93 0.14 25.52 5.79
C ARG A 93 1.20 24.60 6.40
N PRO A 94 2.36 25.13 6.83
CA PRO A 94 3.38 24.33 7.48
C PRO A 94 2.88 23.80 8.82
N ILE A 95 3.35 22.63 9.21
CA ILE A 95 3.16 22.03 10.53
C ILE A 95 4.55 21.98 11.18
N GLU A 96 4.76 22.84 12.16
CA GLU A 96 6.02 22.92 12.90
C GLU A 96 6.05 21.82 13.96
N LEU A 97 6.92 20.82 13.77
CA LEU A 97 7.14 19.77 14.77
C LEU A 97 8.17 20.29 15.79
N THR A 98 7.68 20.86 16.89
CA THR A 98 8.52 21.48 17.92
C THR A 98 9.15 20.45 18.86
N GLY A 99 8.67 19.21 18.85
CA GLY A 99 9.07 18.16 19.77
C GLY A 99 8.45 18.28 21.16
N ARG A 100 7.62 19.31 21.40
CA ARG A 100 6.90 19.52 22.65
C ARG A 100 5.70 18.58 22.80
N ILE A 101 5.12 18.14 21.69
CA ILE A 101 3.98 17.23 21.67
C ILE A 101 4.47 15.80 21.45
N ILE A 102 4.05 14.88 22.32
CA ILE A 102 4.43 13.47 22.21
C ILE A 102 3.75 12.87 20.96
N PRO A 103 4.52 12.37 19.98
CA PRO A 103 3.95 11.88 18.74
C PRO A 103 3.25 10.53 18.93
N THR A 104 2.11 10.36 18.25
CA THR A 104 1.38 9.09 18.16
C THR A 104 2.21 8.04 17.41
N SER A 105 1.81 6.77 17.52
CA SER A 105 2.51 5.68 16.82
C SER A 105 2.48 5.86 15.29
N SER A 106 1.44 6.48 14.73
CA SER A 106 1.36 6.75 13.29
C SER A 106 2.30 7.85 12.84
N VAL A 107 2.41 8.95 13.60
CA VAL A 107 3.36 10.02 13.29
C VAL A 107 4.81 9.52 13.40
N ARG A 108 5.10 8.68 14.39
CA ARG A 108 6.42 8.03 14.54
C ARG A 108 6.80 7.11 13.36
N ARG A 109 5.83 6.64 12.57
CA ARG A 109 6.07 5.79 11.39
C ARG A 109 6.27 6.58 10.11
N LEU A 110 6.07 7.89 10.12
CA LEU A 110 6.31 8.71 8.95
C LEU A 110 7.79 8.61 8.52
N PRO A 111 8.07 8.64 7.21
CA PRO A 111 9.44 8.67 6.73
C PRO A 111 10.14 9.97 7.17
N PRO A 112 11.47 9.98 7.28
CA PRO A 112 12.22 11.21 7.55
C PRO A 112 11.90 12.30 6.52
N MET A 113 11.64 13.52 6.99
CA MET A 113 11.30 14.68 6.19
C MET A 113 11.91 15.96 6.76
N ASP A 114 12.08 16.96 5.92
CA ASP A 114 12.55 18.31 6.28
C ASP A 114 11.39 19.26 6.56
N ALA A 115 10.24 19.07 5.90
CA ALA A 115 9.04 19.89 6.13
C ALA A 115 7.73 19.09 6.04
N LEU A 116 6.70 19.63 6.68
CA LEU A 116 5.37 19.03 6.77
C LEU A 116 4.32 20.10 6.49
N PHE A 117 3.37 19.81 5.61
CA PHE A 117 2.31 20.74 5.21
C PHE A 117 0.93 20.11 5.34
N ASN A 118 -0.08 20.93 5.55
CA ASN A 118 -1.48 20.51 5.47
C ASN A 118 -2.32 21.49 4.66
N ALA A 119 -2.97 20.99 3.62
CA ALA A 119 -4.00 21.68 2.86
C ALA A 119 -5.38 21.13 3.28
N ARG A 120 -6.15 21.92 4.02
CA ARG A 120 -7.38 21.43 4.66
C ARG A 120 -8.38 20.90 3.64
N ASP A 121 -8.95 19.73 3.91
CA ASP A 121 -9.95 19.09 3.05
C ASP A 121 -9.46 18.84 1.60
N LEU A 122 -8.14 18.75 1.36
CA LEU A 122 -7.53 18.63 0.02
C LEU A 122 -8.28 17.69 -0.93
N HIS A 123 -8.49 16.43 -0.53
CA HIS A 123 -9.15 15.41 -1.36
C HIS A 123 -10.59 15.77 -1.69
N PHE A 124 -11.31 16.33 -0.71
CA PHE A 124 -12.71 16.70 -0.87
C PHE A 124 -12.85 17.93 -1.78
N CYS A 125 -12.03 18.97 -1.56
CA CYS A 125 -11.97 20.15 -2.42
C CYS A 125 -11.55 19.80 -3.85
N ALA A 126 -10.58 18.90 -4.02
CA ALA A 126 -10.11 18.46 -5.34
C ALA A 126 -11.23 17.78 -6.11
N ARG A 127 -11.87 16.78 -5.48
CA ARG A 127 -13.01 16.07 -6.07
C ARG A 127 -14.15 17.02 -6.42
N LEU A 128 -14.54 17.91 -5.49
CA LEU A 128 -15.66 18.83 -5.72
C LEU A 128 -15.35 19.80 -6.87
N THR A 129 -14.18 20.43 -6.87
CA THR A 129 -13.73 21.35 -7.95
C THR A 129 -13.77 20.68 -9.31
N PHE A 130 -13.24 19.45 -9.38
CA PHE A 130 -13.21 18.69 -10.61
C PHE A 130 -14.60 18.26 -11.08
N GLN A 131 -15.48 17.84 -10.16
CA GLN A 131 -16.84 17.43 -10.50
C GLN A 131 -17.72 18.60 -10.96
N THR A 132 -17.52 19.79 -10.42
CA THR A 132 -18.33 20.97 -10.76
C THR A 132 -17.83 21.68 -12.01
N SER A 133 -16.51 21.67 -12.27
CA SER A 133 -15.91 22.52 -13.31
C SER A 133 -14.95 21.80 -14.26
N GLY A 134 -14.55 20.56 -13.98
CA GLY A 134 -13.52 19.83 -14.72
C GLY A 134 -12.09 20.38 -14.55
N ARG A 135 -11.90 21.39 -13.69
CA ARG A 135 -10.61 22.04 -13.45
C ARG A 135 -9.80 21.31 -12.37
N TRP A 136 -8.48 21.50 -12.41
CA TRP A 136 -7.60 21.16 -11.30
C TRP A 136 -7.90 22.04 -10.08
N LEU A 137 -7.81 21.46 -8.89
CA LEU A 137 -7.59 22.26 -7.68
C LEU A 137 -6.11 22.70 -7.64
N GLU A 138 -5.86 23.99 -7.62
CA GLU A 138 -4.52 24.55 -7.43
C GLU A 138 -4.19 24.58 -5.93
N VAL A 139 -3.14 23.87 -5.53
CA VAL A 139 -2.61 23.91 -4.17
C VAL A 139 -1.43 24.88 -4.14
N GLU A 140 -1.49 25.86 -3.24
CA GLU A 140 -0.41 26.82 -3.02
C GLU A 140 0.36 26.40 -1.76
N ILE A 141 1.62 26.03 -1.93
CA ILE A 141 2.54 25.68 -0.84
C ILE A 141 3.52 26.84 -0.66
N PRO A 142 3.76 27.33 0.57
CA PRO A 142 4.84 28.28 0.84
C PRO A 142 6.16 27.71 0.34
N GLU A 143 6.86 28.47 -0.49
CA GLU A 143 8.08 28.01 -1.17
C GLU A 143 7.86 26.70 -1.95
N PRO A 144 7.22 26.77 -3.13
CA PRO A 144 6.78 25.57 -3.84
C PRO A 144 7.93 24.61 -4.12
N PRO A 145 7.69 23.30 -4.00
CA PRO A 145 8.69 22.28 -4.29
C PRO A 145 9.02 22.28 -5.79
N ASP A 146 10.20 21.79 -6.16
CA ASP A 146 10.53 21.58 -7.57
C ASP A 146 9.66 20.46 -8.16
N ILE A 147 9.41 19.41 -7.37
CA ILE A 147 8.55 18.27 -7.73
C ILE A 147 7.47 18.08 -6.67
N MET A 148 6.22 18.04 -7.09
CA MET A 148 5.12 17.47 -6.31
C MET A 148 4.85 16.05 -6.83
N HIS A 149 5.09 15.05 -6.00
CA HIS A 149 4.89 13.64 -6.32
C HIS A 149 3.62 13.11 -5.63
N TRP A 150 2.54 13.03 -6.39
CA TRP A 150 1.28 12.42 -5.99
C TRP A 150 1.37 10.91 -6.09
N THR A 151 1.15 10.19 -4.99
CA THR A 151 1.24 8.71 -4.93
C THR A 151 -0.10 8.04 -5.27
N MET A 152 -1.10 8.81 -5.68
CA MET A 152 -2.42 8.32 -6.00
C MET A 152 -3.22 9.30 -6.88
N PRO A 153 -4.29 8.82 -7.56
CA PRO A 153 -5.09 9.67 -8.43
C PRO A 153 -5.85 10.75 -7.63
N ILE A 154 -5.53 12.01 -7.87
CA ILE A 154 -6.23 13.17 -7.32
C ILE A 154 -6.27 14.30 -8.37
N PRO A 155 -7.41 14.96 -8.60
CA PRO A 155 -7.48 16.10 -9.53
C PRO A 155 -7.02 17.40 -8.87
N ALA A 156 -5.82 17.40 -8.28
CA ALA A 156 -5.18 18.57 -7.68
C ALA A 156 -3.73 18.66 -8.13
N ARG A 157 -3.22 19.89 -8.32
CA ARG A 157 -1.80 20.16 -8.67
C ARG A 157 -1.23 21.23 -7.76
N VAL A 158 0.06 21.18 -7.47
CA VAL A 158 0.77 22.26 -6.77
C VAL A 158 1.25 23.29 -7.77
N ARG A 159 0.89 24.55 -7.54
CA ARG A 159 1.28 25.66 -8.41
C ARG A 159 2.78 25.94 -8.26
N GLY A 160 3.47 26.10 -9.40
CA GLY A 160 4.92 26.37 -9.41
C GLY A 160 5.79 25.14 -9.17
N ALA A 161 5.21 23.93 -9.26
CA ALA A 161 5.92 22.65 -9.12
C ALA A 161 5.69 21.77 -10.36
N PHE A 162 6.63 20.88 -10.65
CA PHE A 162 6.43 19.77 -11.59
C PHE A 162 5.56 18.69 -10.93
N ASN A 163 4.35 18.47 -11.42
CA ASN A 163 3.36 17.55 -10.85
C ASN A 163 3.47 16.16 -11.47
N LEU A 164 4.14 15.28 -10.74
CA LEU A 164 4.35 13.87 -11.06
C LEU A 164 3.27 13.02 -10.37
N TYR A 165 2.62 12.12 -11.10
CA TYR A 165 1.60 11.22 -10.53
C TYR A 165 2.02 9.77 -10.67
N THR A 166 2.02 9.01 -9.58
CA THR A 166 2.07 7.56 -9.64
C THR A 166 0.65 6.99 -9.76
N LEU A 167 0.38 6.36 -10.89
CA LEU A 167 -0.79 5.51 -11.08
C LEU A 167 -0.36 4.06 -10.87
N HIS A 168 -0.66 3.51 -9.69
CA HIS A 168 -0.24 2.15 -9.33
C HIS A 168 -0.85 1.08 -10.23
N ASP A 169 -2.15 1.20 -10.49
CA ASP A 169 -2.90 0.37 -11.41
C ASP A 169 -4.22 1.09 -11.74
N LEU A 170 -5.00 0.49 -12.63
CA LEU A 170 -6.38 0.87 -12.91
C LEU A 170 -7.35 -0.21 -12.42
N LEU A 171 -7.05 -0.85 -11.28
CA LEU A 171 -7.85 -1.95 -10.73
C LEU A 171 -9.34 -1.63 -10.64
N PRO A 172 -9.79 -0.42 -10.21
CA PRO A 172 -11.22 -0.10 -10.21
C PRO A 172 -11.88 -0.22 -11.60
N LEU A 173 -11.13 -0.06 -12.69
CA LEU A 173 -11.63 -0.20 -14.06
C LEU A 173 -11.49 -1.63 -14.60
N LYS A 174 -10.43 -2.35 -14.25
CA LYS A 174 -10.19 -3.74 -14.67
C LYS A 174 -11.09 -4.74 -13.94
N LEU A 175 -11.34 -4.52 -12.65
CA LEU A 175 -12.20 -5.34 -11.79
C LEU A 175 -13.26 -4.48 -11.08
N PRO A 176 -14.26 -3.97 -11.81
CA PRO A 176 -15.19 -2.98 -11.26
C PRO A 176 -16.06 -3.50 -10.11
N HIS A 177 -16.26 -4.82 -10.04
CA HIS A 177 -17.05 -5.51 -9.02
C HIS A 177 -16.29 -5.77 -7.71
N THR A 178 -14.97 -5.54 -7.67
CA THR A 178 -14.14 -5.79 -6.46
C THR A 178 -13.83 -4.54 -5.66
N THR A 179 -14.30 -3.37 -6.11
CA THR A 179 -13.98 -2.06 -5.49
C THR A 179 -15.23 -1.20 -5.33
N LYS A 180 -15.24 -0.35 -4.29
CA LYS A 180 -16.38 0.54 -3.98
C LYS A 180 -16.37 1.87 -4.75
N ASP A 181 -15.37 2.11 -5.60
CA ASP A 181 -15.19 3.37 -6.33
C ASP A 181 -16.35 3.69 -7.27
N ILE A 182 -16.65 4.98 -7.41
CA ILE A 182 -17.55 5.50 -8.44
C ILE A 182 -16.77 5.54 -9.76
N LYS A 183 -16.95 4.51 -10.59
CA LYS A 183 -16.11 4.24 -11.77
C LYS A 183 -16.03 5.39 -12.76
N ARG A 184 -17.16 6.08 -12.99
CA ARG A 184 -17.22 7.28 -13.86
C ARG A 184 -16.32 8.40 -13.35
N GLU A 185 -16.31 8.65 -12.04
CA GLU A 185 -15.48 9.68 -11.42
C GLU A 185 -14.01 9.28 -11.42
N TYR A 186 -13.72 8.02 -11.08
CA TYR A 186 -12.34 7.50 -11.10
C TYR A 186 -11.74 7.59 -12.51
N LEU A 187 -12.48 7.15 -13.53
CA LEU A 187 -12.06 7.23 -14.93
C LEU A 187 -11.85 8.68 -15.38
N SER A 188 -12.73 9.61 -15.01
CA SER A 188 -12.58 11.01 -15.40
C SER A 188 -11.35 11.66 -14.76
N VAL A 189 -11.07 11.36 -13.49
CA VAL A 189 -9.84 11.80 -12.81
C VAL A 189 -8.60 11.21 -13.49
N CYS A 190 -8.58 9.90 -13.74
CA CYS A 190 -7.44 9.26 -14.41
C CYS A 190 -7.20 9.83 -15.81
N ARG A 191 -8.25 10.07 -16.60
CA ARG A 191 -8.12 10.73 -17.92
C ARG A 191 -7.62 12.17 -17.81
N LYS A 192 -8.02 12.90 -16.78
CA LYS A 192 -7.51 14.26 -16.53
C LYS A 192 -6.01 14.24 -16.25
N ILE A 193 -5.56 13.33 -15.39
CA ILE A 193 -4.13 13.08 -15.11
C ILE A 193 -3.41 12.66 -16.39
N ALA A 194 -3.93 11.67 -17.12
CA ALA A 194 -3.34 11.16 -18.36
C ALA A 194 -3.07 12.26 -19.40
N ARG A 195 -4.00 13.22 -19.51
CA ARG A 195 -3.87 14.33 -20.47
C ARG A 195 -2.93 15.42 -19.99
N GLU A 196 -3.03 15.82 -18.72
CA GLU A 196 -2.48 17.11 -18.26
C GLU A 196 -1.42 17.02 -17.16
N ALA A 197 -1.15 15.84 -16.60
CA ALA A 197 -0.01 15.67 -15.68
C ALA A 197 1.33 15.88 -16.40
N ASP A 198 2.31 16.42 -15.68
CA ASP A 198 3.63 16.70 -16.24
C ASP A 198 4.38 15.40 -16.56
N ALA A 199 4.24 14.38 -15.72
CA ALA A 199 4.60 13.00 -16.04
C ALA A 199 3.83 11.98 -15.17
N ILE A 200 3.80 10.73 -15.63
CA ILE A 200 3.11 9.63 -14.95
C ILE A 200 4.12 8.53 -14.66
N LEU A 201 4.16 8.09 -13.40
CA LEU A 201 4.85 6.87 -13.00
C LEU A 201 3.87 5.73 -12.80
N THR A 202 4.38 4.51 -12.91
CA THR A 202 3.66 3.30 -12.54
C THR A 202 4.62 2.25 -11.98
N VAL A 203 4.08 1.11 -11.54
CA VAL A 203 4.81 0.09 -10.78
C VAL A 203 5.01 -1.23 -11.53
N SER A 204 4.43 -1.43 -12.72
CA SER A 204 4.69 -2.60 -13.57
C SER A 204 4.46 -2.29 -15.04
N GLU A 205 4.98 -3.11 -15.95
CA GLU A 205 4.69 -2.97 -17.38
C GLU A 205 3.23 -3.34 -17.68
N THR A 206 2.63 -4.24 -16.91
CA THR A 206 1.20 -4.55 -16.96
C THR A 206 0.37 -3.30 -16.63
N SER A 207 0.66 -2.63 -15.51
CA SER A 207 -0.03 -1.39 -15.17
C SER A 207 0.22 -0.31 -16.21
N LYS A 208 1.43 -0.21 -16.76
CA LYS A 208 1.74 0.72 -17.85
C LYS A 208 0.87 0.46 -19.09
N ALA A 209 0.78 -0.80 -19.53
CA ALA A 209 -0.04 -1.20 -20.67
C ALA A 209 -1.51 -0.84 -20.44
N ASP A 210 -2.05 -1.13 -19.25
CA ASP A 210 -3.42 -0.78 -18.89
C ASP A 210 -3.66 0.73 -18.87
N ILE A 211 -2.70 1.52 -18.37
CA ILE A 211 -2.78 2.99 -18.38
C ILE A 211 -2.81 3.52 -19.81
N VAL A 212 -1.92 3.04 -20.67
CA VAL A 212 -1.86 3.42 -22.09
C VAL A 212 -3.16 3.08 -22.80
N GLU A 213 -3.65 1.84 -22.66
CA GLU A 213 -4.83 1.34 -23.35
C GLU A 213 -6.12 2.02 -22.87
N LEU A 214 -6.36 2.06 -21.54
CA LEU A 214 -7.64 2.54 -21.00
C LEU A 214 -7.76 4.06 -20.96
N LEU A 215 -6.64 4.77 -20.85
CA LEU A 215 -6.63 6.23 -20.76
C LEU A 215 -6.25 6.92 -22.08
N ASP A 216 -5.85 6.16 -23.09
CA ASP A 216 -5.44 6.66 -24.41
C ASP A 216 -4.33 7.70 -24.29
N VAL A 217 -3.21 7.28 -23.68
CA VAL A 217 -2.03 8.14 -23.44
C VAL A 217 -0.80 7.55 -24.11
N ALA A 218 0.04 8.43 -24.68
CA ALA A 218 1.29 8.03 -25.31
C ALA A 218 2.19 7.23 -24.34
N PRO A 219 2.73 6.06 -24.74
CA PRO A 219 3.54 5.19 -23.87
C PRO A 219 4.74 5.89 -23.23
N GLU A 220 5.31 6.89 -23.89
CA GLU A 220 6.50 7.63 -23.45
C GLU A 220 6.21 8.55 -22.25
N ARG A 221 4.92 8.87 -22.02
CA ARG A 221 4.47 9.65 -20.85
C ARG A 221 4.34 8.81 -19.59
N VAL A 222 4.29 7.49 -19.71
CA VAL A 222 4.11 6.54 -18.61
C VAL A 222 5.43 5.81 -18.36
N ILE A 223 6.08 6.14 -17.25
CA ILE A 223 7.38 5.60 -16.88
C ILE A 223 7.17 4.57 -15.79
N ASN A 224 7.56 3.32 -16.06
CA ASN A 224 7.59 2.30 -15.03
C ASN A 224 8.88 2.44 -14.20
N THR A 225 8.73 2.65 -12.89
CA THR A 225 9.86 2.68 -11.95
C THR A 225 9.94 1.42 -11.10
N TYR A 226 8.98 0.50 -11.27
CA TYR A 226 8.69 -0.58 -10.35
C TYR A 226 8.53 -0.08 -8.90
N GLN A 227 8.47 -1.02 -7.97
CA GLN A 227 8.46 -0.74 -6.54
C GLN A 227 9.46 -1.65 -5.81
N THR A 228 9.80 -1.25 -4.59
CA THR A 228 10.67 -1.98 -3.65
C THR A 228 9.84 -2.50 -2.47
N ALA A 229 10.28 -3.62 -1.88
CA ALA A 229 9.63 -4.27 -0.75
C ALA A 229 9.80 -3.54 0.59
N GLY A 230 10.59 -2.45 0.60
CA GLY A 230 10.89 -1.68 1.80
C GLY A 230 12.08 -2.22 2.58
N GLU A 231 12.82 -1.32 3.22
CA GLU A 231 14.06 -1.64 3.95
C GLU A 231 13.83 -2.28 5.30
N ASP A 232 12.63 -2.14 5.86
CA ASP A 232 12.26 -2.72 7.15
C ASP A 232 12.38 -4.25 7.16
N LEU A 233 12.29 -4.89 5.99
CA LEU A 233 12.52 -6.32 5.81
C LEU A 233 13.96 -6.73 6.14
N LEU A 234 14.94 -5.91 5.77
CA LEU A 234 16.36 -6.18 5.97
C LEU A 234 16.74 -6.02 7.44
N ASP A 235 16.19 -5.03 8.13
CA ASP A 235 16.46 -4.83 9.56
C ASP A 235 15.77 -5.88 10.44
N ALA A 236 14.54 -6.26 10.10
CA ALA A 236 13.82 -7.33 10.79
C ALA A 236 14.43 -8.72 10.55
N SER A 237 15.37 -8.88 9.62
CA SER A 237 16.08 -10.15 9.34
C SER A 237 17.12 -10.53 10.40
N LYS A 238 17.59 -9.55 11.18
CA LYS A 238 18.69 -9.73 12.13
C LYS A 238 18.36 -10.61 13.34
N ASP A 239 17.07 -10.94 13.57
CA ASP A 239 16.63 -11.78 14.71
C ASP A 239 15.54 -12.79 14.31
N ALA A 240 15.80 -13.56 13.25
CA ALA A 240 14.88 -14.59 12.73
C ALA A 240 14.50 -15.64 13.78
N GLU A 241 15.45 -16.01 14.65
CA GLU A 241 15.25 -17.05 15.66
C GLU A 241 14.34 -16.57 16.80
N ALA A 242 14.50 -15.34 17.31
CA ALA A 242 13.53 -14.82 18.26
C ALA A 242 12.16 -14.60 17.62
N GLY A 243 12.10 -14.26 16.33
CA GLY A 243 10.86 -14.24 15.56
C GLY A 243 10.12 -15.57 15.61
N ALA A 244 10.79 -16.67 15.25
CA ALA A 244 10.22 -18.01 15.33
C ALA A 244 9.75 -18.37 16.75
N ARG A 245 10.54 -18.05 17.79
CA ARG A 245 10.13 -18.27 19.20
C ARG A 245 8.90 -17.44 19.59
N ARG A 246 8.79 -16.19 19.11
CA ARG A 246 7.59 -15.37 19.34
C ARG A 246 6.36 -16.00 18.71
N LEU A 247 6.46 -16.51 17.49
CA LEU A 247 5.35 -17.16 16.80
C LEU A 247 4.93 -18.47 17.47
N ALA A 248 5.89 -19.31 17.84
CA ALA A 248 5.61 -20.56 18.54
C ALA A 248 4.88 -20.29 19.88
N ARG A 249 5.37 -19.33 20.67
CA ARG A 249 4.75 -18.98 21.95
C ARG A 249 3.39 -18.30 21.82
N ARG A 250 3.25 -17.40 20.84
CA ARG A 250 2.05 -16.54 20.72
C ARG A 250 0.94 -17.17 19.89
N TYR A 251 1.27 -18.00 18.92
CA TYR A 251 0.33 -18.54 17.94
C TYR A 251 0.41 -20.06 17.78
N GLY A 252 1.38 -20.74 18.41
CA GLY A 252 1.60 -22.18 18.19
C GLY A 252 2.18 -22.52 16.82
N LEU A 253 2.73 -21.54 16.10
CA LEU A 253 3.23 -21.72 14.73
C LEU A 253 4.73 -21.99 14.72
N SER A 254 5.14 -23.12 14.15
CA SER A 254 6.54 -23.49 13.95
C SER A 254 7.05 -23.05 12.58
N LYS A 255 8.37 -22.84 12.46
CA LYS A 255 9.03 -22.53 11.19
C LYS A 255 8.82 -23.68 10.19
N GLY A 256 8.39 -23.35 8.98
CA GLY A 256 8.04 -24.31 7.92
C GLY A 256 6.77 -25.11 8.20
N GLY A 257 6.05 -24.83 9.29
CA GLY A 257 4.92 -25.62 9.76
C GLY A 257 3.54 -25.09 9.34
N PHE A 258 3.47 -24.09 8.47
CA PHE A 258 2.21 -23.50 8.02
C PHE A 258 2.34 -22.83 6.65
N LEU A 259 1.22 -22.76 5.92
CA LEU A 259 1.05 -21.96 4.70
C LEU A 259 0.50 -20.58 5.08
N LEU A 260 0.87 -19.54 4.36
CA LEU A 260 0.50 -18.16 4.71
C LEU A 260 -0.18 -17.44 3.55
N PHE A 261 -1.32 -16.82 3.80
CA PHE A 261 -1.84 -15.71 2.99
C PHE A 261 -1.66 -14.41 3.79
N ALA A 262 -1.14 -13.36 3.14
CA ALA A 262 -0.93 -12.06 3.76
C ALA A 262 -1.52 -10.92 2.92
N GLY A 263 -2.58 -10.28 3.42
CA GLY A 263 -3.21 -9.16 2.74
C GLY A 263 -4.63 -8.90 3.23
N VAL A 264 -5.23 -7.82 2.72
CA VAL A 264 -6.66 -7.57 2.93
C VAL A 264 -7.46 -8.75 2.35
N LEU A 265 -8.32 -9.35 3.15
CA LEU A 265 -9.24 -10.38 2.68
C LEU A 265 -10.35 -9.65 1.92
N GLU A 266 -10.32 -9.75 0.60
CA GLU A 266 -11.24 -9.09 -0.32
C GLU A 266 -11.36 -9.91 -1.61
N PRO A 267 -12.45 -9.77 -2.39
CA PRO A 267 -12.73 -10.64 -3.54
C PRO A 267 -11.59 -10.78 -4.54
N ARG A 268 -10.85 -9.70 -4.84
CA ARG A 268 -9.74 -9.75 -5.82
C ARG A 268 -8.59 -10.65 -5.38
N LYS A 269 -8.42 -10.91 -4.09
CA LYS A 269 -7.35 -11.77 -3.56
C LYS A 269 -7.68 -13.25 -3.67
N ASN A 270 -8.86 -13.58 -4.19
CA ASN A 270 -9.26 -14.94 -4.52
C ASN A 270 -9.31 -15.90 -3.31
N ILE A 271 -9.65 -15.35 -2.14
CA ILE A 271 -9.57 -16.06 -0.86
C ILE A 271 -10.51 -17.28 -0.80
N ASP A 272 -11.71 -17.18 -1.37
CA ASP A 272 -12.68 -18.27 -1.39
C ASP A 272 -12.12 -19.50 -2.14
N ARG A 273 -11.63 -19.30 -3.36
CA ARG A 273 -11.04 -20.36 -4.17
C ARG A 273 -9.77 -20.93 -3.51
N LEU A 274 -8.94 -20.07 -2.90
CA LEU A 274 -7.78 -20.51 -2.13
C LEU A 274 -8.18 -21.44 -0.98
N ILE A 275 -9.20 -21.08 -0.21
CA ILE A 275 -9.67 -21.91 0.91
C ILE A 275 -10.23 -23.24 0.41
N ARG A 276 -11.06 -23.24 -0.63
CA ARG A 276 -11.63 -24.47 -1.20
C ARG A 276 -10.52 -25.39 -1.71
N ALA A 277 -9.59 -24.86 -2.50
CA ALA A 277 -8.44 -25.61 -2.99
C ALA A 277 -7.56 -26.15 -1.85
N TYR A 278 -7.39 -25.39 -0.76
CA TYR A 278 -6.69 -25.86 0.42
C TYR A 278 -7.41 -27.04 1.09
N LEU A 279 -8.73 -26.93 1.30
CA LEU A 279 -9.52 -28.02 1.89
C LEU A 279 -9.50 -29.29 1.01
N ASP A 280 -9.64 -29.12 -0.29
CA ASP A 280 -9.62 -30.22 -1.27
C ASP A 280 -8.22 -30.84 -1.46
N SER A 281 -7.16 -30.14 -1.03
CA SER A 281 -5.78 -30.63 -1.15
C SER A 281 -5.49 -31.79 -0.20
N GLY A 282 -6.23 -31.91 0.91
CA GLY A 282 -5.98 -32.90 1.97
C GLY A 282 -4.72 -32.63 2.81
N VAL A 283 -4.06 -31.49 2.63
CA VAL A 283 -2.86 -31.11 3.38
C VAL A 283 -3.23 -30.83 4.85
N THR A 284 -2.47 -31.42 5.77
CA THR A 284 -2.67 -31.26 7.22
C THR A 284 -1.99 -30.02 7.79
N MET A 285 -1.05 -29.44 7.05
CA MET A 285 -0.35 -28.20 7.40
C MET A 285 -1.36 -27.03 7.48
N PRO A 286 -1.40 -26.25 8.58
CA PRO A 286 -2.35 -25.15 8.73
C PRO A 286 -2.18 -24.06 7.66
N LEU A 287 -3.30 -23.52 7.19
CA LEU A 287 -3.35 -22.28 6.40
C LEU A 287 -3.65 -21.09 7.32
N VAL A 288 -2.72 -20.13 7.37
CA VAL A 288 -2.84 -18.90 8.14
C VAL A 288 -3.24 -17.75 7.21
N LEU A 289 -4.39 -17.14 7.44
CA LEU A 289 -4.88 -15.96 6.72
C LEU A 289 -4.64 -14.72 7.58
N VAL A 290 -3.81 -13.79 7.12
CA VAL A 290 -3.45 -12.57 7.86
C VAL A 290 -3.96 -11.33 7.15
N GLY A 291 -4.81 -10.57 7.83
CA GLY A 291 -5.19 -9.23 7.40
C GLY A 291 -6.64 -8.86 7.73
N PRO A 292 -7.03 -7.60 7.47
CA PRO A 292 -8.40 -7.16 7.70
C PRO A 292 -9.38 -7.80 6.72
N VAL A 293 -10.61 -8.03 7.17
CA VAL A 293 -11.73 -8.50 6.34
C VAL A 293 -12.53 -7.29 5.85
N THR A 294 -12.86 -7.26 4.57
CA THR A 294 -13.73 -6.22 4.00
C THR A 294 -15.20 -6.63 4.03
N ASP A 295 -16.13 -5.67 4.03
CA ASP A 295 -17.57 -5.98 3.97
C ASP A 295 -17.95 -6.80 2.73
N ALA A 296 -17.24 -6.55 1.63
CA ALA A 296 -17.39 -7.21 0.33
C ALA A 296 -16.80 -8.63 0.32
N SER A 297 -16.12 -9.05 1.39
CA SER A 297 -15.69 -10.44 1.55
C SER A 297 -16.89 -11.35 1.71
N ASP A 298 -16.77 -12.55 1.14
CA ASP A 298 -17.76 -13.61 1.24
C ASP A 298 -18.13 -13.89 2.72
N GLN A 299 -19.39 -14.24 2.97
CA GLN A 299 -19.86 -14.68 4.28
C GLN A 299 -19.05 -15.87 4.78
N MET A 300 -18.58 -16.76 3.90
CA MET A 300 -17.76 -17.90 4.29
C MET A 300 -16.50 -17.48 5.07
N ILE A 301 -15.84 -16.38 4.66
CA ILE A 301 -14.65 -15.85 5.33
C ILE A 301 -14.98 -15.34 6.73
N LYS A 302 -16.21 -14.81 6.92
CA LYS A 302 -16.68 -14.28 8.20
C LYS A 302 -16.91 -15.41 9.23
N HIS A 303 -17.24 -16.62 8.77
CA HIS A 303 -17.46 -17.80 9.62
C HIS A 303 -16.18 -18.54 10.01
N ILE A 304 -15.03 -18.25 9.39
CA ILE A 304 -13.74 -18.82 9.81
C ILE A 304 -13.40 -18.29 11.20
N PRO A 305 -13.08 -19.16 12.19
CA PRO A 305 -12.68 -18.73 13.52
C PRO A 305 -11.54 -17.73 13.46
N SER A 306 -11.78 -16.53 13.98
CA SER A 306 -10.73 -15.55 14.19
C SER A 306 -10.05 -15.88 15.49
N VAL A 307 -8.72 -16.00 15.49
CA VAL A 307 -7.97 -16.10 16.73
C VAL A 307 -7.34 -14.75 17.02
N SER A 308 -7.78 -14.13 18.11
CA SER A 308 -7.16 -12.93 18.65
C SER A 308 -5.99 -13.31 19.56
N PRO A 309 -4.94 -12.49 19.65
CA PRO A 309 -3.94 -12.61 20.71
C PRO A 309 -4.51 -12.59 22.14
N LEU A 310 -5.72 -12.07 22.33
CA LEU A 310 -6.44 -12.11 23.62
C LEU A 310 -7.05 -13.49 23.91
N ASP A 311 -7.50 -14.22 22.89
CA ASP A 311 -8.12 -15.54 23.06
C ASP A 311 -7.08 -16.53 23.59
N ILE A 312 -5.85 -16.45 23.07
CA ILE A 312 -4.70 -17.28 23.49
C ILE A 312 -4.22 -16.92 24.91
N ARG A 313 -4.36 -15.65 25.33
CA ARG A 313 -4.03 -15.20 26.69
C ARG A 313 -5.07 -15.62 27.73
N ASN A 314 -6.32 -15.81 27.33
CA ASN A 314 -7.44 -16.17 28.22
C ASN A 314 -7.61 -17.69 28.41
N GLY A 315 -6.58 -18.49 28.08
CA GLY A 315 -6.59 -19.92 28.31
C GLY A 315 -7.21 -20.77 27.20
N ALA A 316 -7.59 -20.18 26.06
CA ALA A 316 -7.65 -20.98 24.83
C ALA A 316 -6.21 -21.41 24.54
N GLY A 317 -5.94 -22.72 24.56
CA GLY A 317 -4.60 -23.24 24.32
C GLY A 317 -4.00 -22.72 22.99
N PRO A 318 -2.69 -22.90 22.76
CA PRO A 318 -2.14 -22.75 21.40
C PRO A 318 -3.07 -23.47 20.43
N VAL A 319 -3.35 -22.86 19.27
CA VAL A 319 -4.24 -23.37 18.22
C VAL A 319 -4.22 -24.90 18.24
N GLY A 320 -5.29 -25.50 18.77
CA GLY A 320 -5.28 -26.90 19.16
C GLY A 320 -4.94 -27.79 17.96
N SER A 321 -4.23 -28.88 18.22
CA SER A 321 -4.01 -29.97 17.26
C SER A 321 -5.36 -30.35 16.61
N GLY A 322 -5.59 -29.91 15.38
CA GLY A 322 -6.85 -30.13 14.65
C GLY A 322 -7.39 -28.93 13.86
N MET A 323 -6.93 -27.70 14.10
CA MET A 323 -7.34 -26.55 13.28
C MET A 323 -6.48 -26.40 12.01
N SER A 324 -7.06 -26.75 10.87
CA SER A 324 -6.43 -26.58 9.55
C SER A 324 -6.44 -25.13 9.04
N LEU A 325 -7.34 -24.27 9.55
CA LEU A 325 -7.50 -22.89 9.07
C LEU A 325 -7.46 -21.88 10.22
N LEU A 326 -6.54 -20.93 10.16
CA LEU A 326 -6.32 -19.90 11.17
C LEU A 326 -6.49 -18.52 10.55
N ARG A 327 -7.38 -17.68 11.09
CA ARG A 327 -7.48 -16.27 10.68
C ARG A 327 -6.90 -15.35 11.75
N LEU A 328 -5.84 -14.64 11.38
CA LEU A 328 -5.30 -13.52 12.14
C LEU A 328 -5.83 -12.22 11.51
N GLY A 329 -6.34 -11.32 12.34
CA GLY A 329 -6.73 -9.98 11.88
C GLY A 329 -5.53 -9.14 11.47
N HIS A 330 -5.59 -7.83 11.69
CA HIS A 330 -4.41 -7.00 11.54
C HIS A 330 -3.33 -7.38 12.56
N VAL A 331 -2.11 -7.66 12.09
CA VAL A 331 -0.93 -7.87 12.93
C VAL A 331 0.10 -6.76 12.70
N PRO A 332 0.89 -6.37 13.72
CA PRO A 332 1.97 -5.41 13.54
C PRO A 332 2.98 -5.87 12.48
N ARG A 333 3.55 -4.93 11.71
CA ARG A 333 4.51 -5.23 10.63
C ARG A 333 5.65 -6.18 11.02
N PRO A 334 6.31 -6.04 12.21
CA PRO A 334 7.34 -7.02 12.61
C PRO A 334 6.82 -8.45 12.75
N ILE A 335 5.57 -8.62 13.22
CA ILE A 335 4.94 -9.94 13.32
C ILE A 335 4.58 -10.49 11.94
N LEU A 336 4.14 -9.63 11.01
CA LEU A 336 3.91 -10.04 9.63
C LEU A 336 5.20 -10.55 8.96
N ILE A 337 6.32 -9.87 9.20
CA ILE A 337 7.63 -10.28 8.70
C ILE A 337 8.05 -11.62 9.31
N ASP A 338 7.88 -11.79 10.62
CA ASP A 338 8.14 -13.07 11.29
C ASP A 338 7.29 -14.19 10.65
N LEU A 339 6.00 -13.95 10.41
CA LEU A 339 5.09 -14.92 9.79
C LEU A 339 5.52 -15.27 8.37
N MET A 340 5.82 -14.28 7.53
CA MET A 340 6.28 -14.52 6.16
C MET A 340 7.56 -15.35 6.14
N ARG A 341 8.55 -14.99 6.96
CA ARG A 341 9.84 -15.70 7.04
C ARG A 341 9.70 -17.13 7.58
N ALA A 342 8.77 -17.35 8.50
CA ALA A 342 8.57 -18.65 9.11
C ALA A 342 7.62 -19.56 8.33
N ALA A 343 6.85 -19.03 7.37
CA ALA A 343 5.93 -19.83 6.57
C ALA A 343 6.67 -20.85 5.69
N ARG A 344 6.01 -21.97 5.43
CA ARG A 344 6.44 -22.94 4.41
C ARG A 344 6.39 -22.34 3.02
N ALA A 345 5.31 -21.62 2.73
CA ALA A 345 5.12 -20.87 1.51
C ALA A 345 4.08 -19.77 1.73
N VAL A 346 4.19 -18.70 0.94
CA VAL A 346 3.17 -17.65 0.82
C VAL A 346 2.30 -17.93 -0.39
N LEU A 347 0.98 -17.96 -0.18
CA LEU A 347 -0.02 -18.22 -1.21
C LEU A 347 -0.71 -16.90 -1.57
N MET A 348 -0.62 -16.52 -2.84
CA MET A 348 -1.20 -15.28 -3.36
C MET A 348 -1.80 -15.50 -4.75
N PRO A 349 -2.85 -16.33 -4.90
CA PRO A 349 -3.50 -16.61 -6.18
C PRO A 349 -4.47 -15.48 -6.58
N SER A 350 -4.05 -14.22 -6.46
CA SER A 350 -4.90 -13.06 -6.69
C SER A 350 -5.41 -12.98 -8.13
N LEU A 351 -6.61 -12.45 -8.33
CA LEU A 351 -7.22 -12.27 -9.65
C LEU A 351 -6.53 -11.15 -10.43
N TYR A 352 -6.04 -10.12 -9.74
CA TYR A 352 -5.32 -9.00 -10.34
C TYR A 352 -4.52 -8.21 -9.29
N GLU A 353 -3.30 -7.80 -9.63
CA GLU A 353 -2.47 -6.86 -8.86
C GLU A 353 -1.81 -5.83 -9.79
N GLY A 354 -1.56 -4.62 -9.29
CA GLY A 354 -0.67 -3.66 -9.93
C GLY A 354 0.82 -3.96 -9.78
N PHE A 355 1.23 -4.60 -8.68
CA PHE A 355 2.62 -5.01 -8.46
C PHE A 355 2.77 -6.33 -7.71
N GLY A 356 2.12 -6.47 -6.55
CA GLY A 356 2.29 -7.66 -5.71
C GLY A 356 3.45 -7.55 -4.70
N LEU A 357 3.35 -6.58 -3.78
CA LEU A 357 4.32 -6.45 -2.68
C LEU A 357 4.46 -7.73 -1.82
N PRO A 358 3.39 -8.42 -1.38
CA PRO A 358 3.59 -9.55 -0.48
C PRO A 358 4.39 -10.72 -1.08
N PRO A 359 4.21 -11.12 -2.36
CA PRO A 359 5.14 -12.01 -3.07
C PRO A 359 6.60 -11.55 -2.99
N LEU A 360 6.88 -10.28 -3.32
CA LEU A 360 8.24 -9.75 -3.29
C LEU A 360 8.83 -9.74 -1.87
N GLU A 361 8.03 -9.38 -0.86
CA GLU A 361 8.42 -9.42 0.55
C GLU A 361 8.77 -10.85 0.99
N ALA A 362 7.94 -11.84 0.63
CA ALA A 362 8.18 -13.25 0.92
C ALA A 362 9.47 -13.76 0.27
N MET A 363 9.68 -13.46 -1.01
CA MET A 363 10.90 -13.81 -1.73
C MET A 363 12.15 -13.17 -1.10
N SER A 364 12.05 -11.90 -0.69
CA SER A 364 13.14 -11.18 0.00
C SER A 364 13.49 -11.80 1.36
N LEU A 365 12.53 -12.52 1.97
CA LEU A 365 12.68 -13.21 3.25
C LEU A 365 13.08 -14.69 3.11
N GLY A 366 13.26 -15.17 1.88
CA GLY A 366 13.60 -16.57 1.60
C GLY A 366 12.43 -17.53 1.78
N THR A 367 11.22 -17.08 1.47
CA THR A 367 10.01 -17.90 1.54
C THR A 367 9.47 -18.19 0.13
N PRO A 368 9.22 -19.47 -0.21
CA PRO A 368 8.59 -19.85 -1.48
C PRO A 368 7.24 -19.15 -1.67
N VAL A 369 6.89 -18.85 -2.93
CA VAL A 369 5.64 -18.19 -3.28
C VAL A 369 4.87 -19.02 -4.30
N LEU A 370 3.56 -19.22 -4.04
CA LEU A 370 2.57 -19.55 -5.07
C LEU A 370 1.85 -18.28 -5.48
N THR A 371 1.84 -17.94 -6.76
CA THR A 371 1.12 -16.76 -7.24
C THR A 371 0.51 -16.96 -8.62
N SER A 372 -0.34 -16.03 -9.02
CA SER A 372 -1.06 -16.09 -10.28
C SER A 372 -0.16 -15.82 -11.47
N ASN A 373 -0.43 -16.47 -12.60
CA ASN A 373 0.26 -16.26 -13.87
C ASN A 373 -0.30 -15.10 -14.71
N ASN A 374 -1.10 -14.21 -14.12
CA ASN A 374 -1.76 -13.10 -14.80
C ASN A 374 -1.36 -11.75 -14.20
N SER A 375 -1.70 -10.65 -14.88
CA SER A 375 -1.39 -9.29 -14.45
C SER A 375 0.10 -9.09 -14.14
N SER A 376 0.43 -8.13 -13.25
CA SER A 376 1.80 -7.91 -12.79
C SER A 376 2.42 -9.13 -12.10
N LEU A 377 1.61 -10.05 -11.55
CA LEU A 377 2.12 -11.25 -10.90
C LEU A 377 2.80 -12.20 -11.89
N GLY A 378 2.18 -12.41 -13.06
CA GLY A 378 2.75 -13.20 -14.15
C GLY A 378 3.98 -12.54 -14.77
N GLU A 379 3.95 -11.22 -14.93
CA GLU A 379 5.09 -10.42 -15.43
C GLU A 379 6.29 -10.53 -14.49
N LEU A 380 6.09 -10.31 -13.19
CA LEU A 380 7.18 -10.07 -12.25
C LEU A 380 7.71 -11.35 -11.60
N PHE A 381 6.84 -12.31 -11.29
CA PHE A 381 7.18 -13.41 -10.38
C PHE A 381 7.19 -14.79 -11.02
N SER A 382 6.73 -14.96 -12.27
CA SER A 382 6.57 -16.28 -12.91
C SER A 382 7.86 -17.11 -12.98
N SER A 383 9.03 -16.47 -13.08
CA SER A 383 10.33 -17.14 -13.13
C SER A 383 10.83 -17.64 -11.77
N ALA A 384 10.26 -17.15 -10.66
CA ALA A 384 10.72 -17.40 -9.29
C ALA A 384 9.61 -17.84 -8.32
N SER A 385 8.45 -18.21 -8.85
CA SER A 385 7.30 -18.66 -8.06
C SER A 385 6.68 -19.92 -8.65
N LEU A 386 5.90 -20.62 -7.84
CA LEU A 386 4.97 -21.61 -8.36
C LEU A 386 3.77 -20.88 -8.97
N SER A 387 3.80 -20.73 -10.30
CA SER A 387 2.80 -19.99 -11.04
C SER A 387 1.56 -20.84 -11.34
N VAL A 388 0.37 -20.31 -11.10
CA VAL A 388 -0.92 -20.99 -11.34
C VAL A 388 -1.91 -20.08 -12.07
N ASN A 389 -2.87 -20.67 -12.78
CA ASN A 389 -4.04 -19.93 -13.22
C ASN A 389 -4.98 -19.65 -12.01
N PRO A 390 -5.27 -18.38 -11.66
CA PRO A 390 -6.13 -18.05 -10.51
C PRO A 390 -7.57 -18.53 -10.64
N TYR A 391 -8.03 -18.88 -11.84
CA TYR A 391 -9.39 -19.38 -12.08
C TYR A 391 -9.48 -20.90 -12.03
N ASP A 392 -8.34 -21.60 -12.01
CA ASP A 392 -8.23 -23.05 -12.01
C ASP A 392 -7.98 -23.57 -10.58
N SER A 393 -9.05 -24.06 -9.94
CA SER A 393 -8.97 -24.60 -8.57
C SER A 393 -8.04 -25.80 -8.48
N GLU A 394 -7.91 -26.60 -9.54
CA GLU A 394 -7.06 -27.80 -9.55
C GLU A 394 -5.59 -27.42 -9.54
N GLN A 395 -5.20 -26.41 -10.32
CA GLN A 395 -3.82 -25.88 -10.28
C GLN A 395 -3.45 -25.31 -8.91
N ILE A 396 -4.36 -24.57 -8.27
CA ILE A 396 -4.14 -24.04 -6.92
C ILE A 396 -3.98 -25.19 -5.93
N ARG A 397 -4.87 -26.19 -5.97
CA ARG A 397 -4.85 -27.38 -5.11
C ARG A 397 -3.56 -28.18 -5.28
N ALA A 398 -3.19 -28.50 -6.52
CA ALA A 398 -1.96 -29.21 -6.82
C ALA A 398 -0.72 -28.41 -6.38
N GLY A 399 -0.75 -27.09 -6.54
CA GLY A 399 0.35 -26.23 -6.10
C GLY A 399 0.51 -26.15 -4.59
N ILE A 400 -0.60 -26.13 -3.84
CA ILE A 400 -0.59 -26.24 -2.37
C ILE A 400 0.07 -27.55 -1.94
N ARG A 401 -0.32 -28.68 -2.53
CA ARG A 401 0.27 -29.99 -2.22
C ARG A 401 1.77 -30.03 -2.49
N ARG A 402 2.18 -29.56 -3.67
CA ARG A 402 3.59 -29.52 -4.05
C ARG A 402 4.41 -28.70 -3.05
N LEU A 403 3.96 -27.49 -2.70
CA LEU A 403 4.69 -26.67 -1.73
C LEU A 403 4.71 -27.27 -0.32
N SER A 404 3.68 -28.03 0.09
CA SER A 404 3.70 -28.72 1.38
C SER A 404 4.58 -29.97 1.41
N GLU A 405 4.74 -30.68 0.29
CA GLU A 405 5.35 -32.01 0.23
C GLU A 405 6.77 -32.03 -0.40
N ASP A 406 7.10 -31.07 -1.27
CA ASP A 406 8.32 -31.08 -2.09
C ASP A 406 9.37 -30.07 -1.56
N ASP A 407 10.33 -30.58 -0.77
CA ASP A 407 11.44 -29.78 -0.22
C ASP A 407 12.42 -29.27 -1.29
N ALA A 408 12.60 -30.02 -2.37
CA ALA A 408 13.51 -29.65 -3.45
C ALA A 408 12.96 -28.45 -4.22
N LEU A 409 11.66 -28.49 -4.57
CA LEU A 409 10.95 -27.36 -5.18
C LEU A 409 11.00 -26.13 -4.29
N CYS A 410 10.73 -26.26 -2.98
CA CYS A 410 10.79 -25.13 -2.07
C CYS A 410 12.19 -24.51 -2.04
N SER A 411 13.25 -25.33 -1.98
CA SER A 411 14.63 -24.85 -1.99
C SER A 411 14.98 -24.11 -3.29
N GLU A 412 14.56 -24.66 -4.44
CA GLU A 412 14.72 -24.03 -5.76
C GLU A 412 14.01 -22.66 -5.84
N LEU A 413 12.76 -22.59 -5.37
CA LEU A 413 11.99 -21.35 -5.37
C LEU A 413 12.56 -20.29 -4.43
N VAL A 414 13.18 -20.69 -3.32
CA VAL A 414 13.90 -19.75 -2.43
C VAL A 414 15.10 -19.14 -3.14
N GLU A 415 15.93 -19.96 -3.80
CA GLU A 415 17.10 -19.47 -4.53
C GLU A 415 16.70 -18.50 -5.65
N LYS A 416 15.72 -18.90 -6.47
CA LYS A 416 15.17 -18.04 -7.53
C LYS A 416 14.54 -16.76 -6.97
N GLY A 417 13.82 -16.87 -5.85
CA GLY A 417 13.19 -15.76 -5.16
C GLY A 417 14.20 -14.71 -4.70
N TYR A 418 15.32 -15.12 -4.10
CA TYR A 418 16.41 -14.21 -3.75
C TYR A 418 17.05 -13.56 -4.97
N GLY A 419 17.23 -14.30 -6.06
CA GLY A 419 17.70 -13.76 -7.34
C GLY A 419 16.79 -12.65 -7.84
N LEU A 420 15.49 -12.92 -7.94
CA LEU A 420 14.48 -11.95 -8.40
C LEU A 420 14.37 -10.73 -7.46
N ALA A 421 14.36 -10.94 -6.14
CA ALA A 421 14.19 -9.87 -5.17
C ALA A 421 15.30 -8.79 -5.27
N LYS A 422 16.50 -9.16 -5.73
CA LYS A 422 17.60 -8.20 -5.97
C LYS A 422 17.27 -7.17 -7.05
N GLU A 423 16.52 -7.56 -8.09
CA GLU A 423 16.10 -6.67 -9.19
C GLU A 423 15.10 -5.58 -8.74
N PHE A 424 14.41 -5.84 -7.63
CA PHE A 424 13.48 -4.92 -6.98
C PHE A 424 14.04 -4.35 -5.67
N SER A 425 15.35 -4.44 -5.49
CA SER A 425 16.02 -3.87 -4.32
C SER A 425 15.91 -2.35 -4.30
N GLN A 426 16.14 -1.80 -3.10
CA GLN A 426 16.15 -0.38 -2.84
C GLN A 426 17.12 0.40 -3.76
N ALA A 427 18.28 -0.19 -4.08
CA ALA A 427 19.28 0.42 -4.95
C ALA A 427 18.73 0.62 -6.37
N HIS A 428 18.16 -0.42 -6.97
CA HIS A 428 17.55 -0.33 -8.30
C HIS A 428 16.35 0.63 -8.32
N PHE A 429 15.53 0.64 -7.26
CA PHE A 429 14.47 1.64 -7.13
C PHE A 429 15.01 3.07 -7.08
N ALA A 430 16.12 3.29 -6.35
CA ALA A 430 16.79 4.59 -6.29
C ALA A 430 17.36 5.03 -7.63
N GLU A 431 17.97 4.12 -8.40
CA GLU A 431 18.49 4.41 -9.75
C GLU A 431 17.37 4.81 -10.71
N ARG A 432 16.26 4.07 -10.72
CA ARG A 432 15.07 4.36 -11.53
C ARG A 432 14.47 5.71 -11.15
N LEU A 433 14.32 5.99 -9.85
CA LEU A 433 13.80 7.26 -9.35
C LEU A 433 14.74 8.44 -9.67
N ALA A 434 16.05 8.27 -9.49
CA ALA A 434 17.05 9.28 -9.81
C ALA A 434 17.07 9.62 -11.30
N SER A 435 16.81 8.64 -12.18
CA SER A 435 16.65 8.87 -13.61
C SER A 435 15.46 9.81 -13.89
N VAL A 436 14.29 9.52 -13.29
CA VAL A 436 13.09 10.37 -13.41
C VAL A 436 13.34 11.78 -12.86
N TYR A 437 13.88 11.89 -11.65
CA TYR A 437 14.13 13.19 -11.02
C TYR A 437 15.19 14.01 -11.76
N ARG A 438 16.23 13.39 -12.33
CA ARG A 438 17.16 14.11 -13.21
C ARG A 438 16.51 14.60 -14.50
N ARG A 439 15.61 13.80 -15.07
CA ARG A 439 14.89 14.15 -16.31
C ARG A 439 13.95 15.35 -16.11
N TYR A 440 13.31 15.47 -14.95
CA TYR A 440 12.25 16.47 -14.73
C TYR A 440 12.57 17.56 -13.72
N GLY A 441 13.51 17.34 -12.81
CA GLY A 441 13.89 18.27 -11.73
C GLY A 441 14.66 19.51 -12.16
N ARG A 442 14.78 19.78 -13.48
CA ARG A 442 15.42 20.98 -14.04
C ARG A 442 14.46 21.89 -14.83
N ASN A 443 13.18 21.52 -14.93
CA ASN A 443 12.21 22.22 -15.79
C ASN A 443 11.26 23.17 -15.05
N VAL A 444 11.63 23.66 -13.86
CA VAL A 444 10.89 24.75 -13.20
C VAL A 444 11.52 26.07 -13.63
N SER A 445 11.17 26.52 -14.84
CA SER A 445 11.52 27.85 -15.37
C SER A 445 10.40 28.85 -15.12
#